data_AF-A0A6B3GPN6-F1
#
_entry.id   AF-A0A6B3GPN6-F1
#
_cell.length_a   1.000
_cell.length_b   1.000
_cell.length_c   1.000
_cell.angle_alpha   90.00
_cell.angle_beta   90.00
_cell.angle_gamma   90.00
#
_symmetry.space_group_name_H-M   'P 1'
#
loop_
_entity.id
_entity.type
_entity.pdbx_description
1 polymer ?
#
loop_
_entity_poly.entity_id
_entity_poly.type
_entity_poly.pdbx_seq_one_letter_code
_entity_poly.pdbx_strand_id
1 'polypeptide(L)'
;AAAPRATGYGIACGRDPHRLIGIDLDVDPAYGSDAAGALRQLALQHLFTIPPTVTVLTPSGGRHLWLTGPADATVPNSAGRLAPGIDIRGSGGYLVGPGSVTAHGRYRLAPG
;
A
#
# COMPACT_ATOMS: atom_id res chain seq x y z
N ALA A 1 23.84 -5.20 2.25
CA ALA A 1 23.21 -6.08 3.25
C ALA A 1 23.50 -7.53 2.88
N ALA A 2 23.98 -8.35 3.84
CA ALA A 2 24.34 -9.76 3.62
C ALA A 2 23.21 -10.67 4.13
N ALA A 3 22.03 -10.58 3.53
CA ALA A 3 20.88 -11.41 3.88
C ALA A 3 20.69 -12.52 2.82
N PRO A 4 21.53 -13.56 2.82
CA PRO A 4 21.57 -14.57 1.74
C PRO A 4 20.28 -15.39 1.64
N ARG A 5 19.42 -15.33 2.67
CA ARG A 5 18.13 -16.03 2.72
C ARG A 5 16.93 -15.08 2.62
N ALA A 6 17.15 -13.80 2.36
CA ALA A 6 16.04 -12.87 2.18
C ALA A 6 15.28 -13.21 0.89
N THR A 7 13.98 -13.45 1.00
CA THR A 7 13.08 -13.68 -0.13
C THR A 7 12.31 -12.41 -0.52
N GLY A 8 12.52 -11.30 0.18
CA GLY A 8 11.84 -10.04 -0.05
C GLY A 8 12.46 -8.89 0.75
N TYR A 9 11.87 -7.71 0.61
CA TYR A 9 12.31 -6.48 1.27
C TYR A 9 11.14 -5.54 1.55
N GLY A 10 11.28 -4.74 2.60
CA GLY A 10 10.37 -3.65 2.93
C GLY A 10 10.92 -2.31 2.46
N ILE A 11 10.03 -1.42 2.04
CA ILE A 11 10.33 -0.03 1.69
C ILE A 11 9.75 0.84 2.79
N ALA A 12 10.60 1.54 3.53
CA ALA A 12 10.19 2.37 4.66
C ALA A 12 9.33 3.55 4.18
N CYS A 13 8.19 3.74 4.83
CA CYS A 13 7.23 4.80 4.52
C CYS A 13 7.37 6.01 5.46
N GLY A 14 6.89 7.17 5.03
CA GLY A 14 6.89 8.43 5.77
C GLY A 14 8.27 9.05 6.02
N ARG A 15 9.34 8.53 5.40
CA ARG A 15 10.71 9.03 5.60
C ARG A 15 11.01 10.24 4.72
N ASP A 16 11.53 11.30 5.32
CA ASP A 16 12.16 12.41 4.59
C ASP A 16 13.36 11.91 3.74
N PRO A 17 13.61 12.47 2.53
CA PRO A 17 12.86 13.55 1.85
C PRO A 17 11.69 13.05 1.01
N HIS A 18 11.57 11.74 0.80
CA HIS A 18 10.66 11.17 -0.19
C HIS A 18 9.21 11.00 0.29
N ARG A 19 9.00 10.89 1.61
CA ARG A 19 7.68 10.79 2.28
C ARG A 19 6.73 9.81 1.58
N LEU A 20 7.23 8.64 1.20
CA LEU A 20 6.44 7.58 0.58
C LEU A 20 5.27 7.20 1.50
N ILE A 21 4.06 7.25 0.97
CA ILE A 21 2.84 6.76 1.62
C ILE A 21 2.31 5.58 0.82
N GLY A 22 2.11 4.46 1.49
CA GLY A 22 1.40 3.31 0.91
C GLY A 22 -0.08 3.36 1.25
N ILE A 23 -0.93 3.11 0.26
CA ILE A 23 -2.29 2.63 0.50
C ILE A 23 -2.29 1.13 0.20
N ASP A 24 -2.41 0.33 1.24
CA ASP A 24 -2.45 -1.13 1.17
C ASP A 24 -3.91 -1.57 1.19
N LEU A 25 -4.34 -2.12 0.06
CA LEU A 25 -5.72 -2.52 -0.20
C LEU A 25 -5.79 -4.03 -0.13
N ASP A 26 -6.32 -4.52 0.99
CA ASP A 26 -6.54 -5.94 1.20
C ASP A 26 -7.82 -6.41 0.53
N VAL A 27 -7.79 -7.66 0.06
CA VAL A 27 -8.97 -8.37 -0.40
C VAL A 27 -9.19 -9.51 0.58
N ASP A 28 -10.28 -9.47 1.33
CA ASP A 28 -10.69 -10.56 2.20
C ASP A 28 -12.08 -11.07 1.79
N PRO A 29 -12.17 -12.28 1.22
CA PRO A 29 -13.44 -12.91 0.88
C PRO A 29 -14.36 -13.11 2.09
N ALA A 30 -13.81 -13.26 3.30
CA ALA A 30 -14.58 -13.49 4.53
C ALA A 30 -15.28 -12.23 5.03
N TYR A 31 -14.73 -11.05 4.73
CA TYR A 31 -15.32 -9.77 5.14
C TYR A 31 -16.15 -9.09 4.04
N GLY A 32 -16.18 -9.65 2.82
CA GLY A 32 -16.90 -9.06 1.69
C GLY A 32 -16.44 -7.64 1.33
N SER A 33 -15.24 -7.25 1.78
CA SER A 33 -14.75 -5.88 1.67
C SER A 33 -14.10 -5.66 0.30
N ASP A 34 -14.73 -4.82 -0.53
CA ASP A 34 -14.09 -4.23 -1.71
C ASP A 34 -13.32 -2.97 -1.30
N ALA A 35 -12.11 -3.15 -0.76
CA ALA A 35 -11.26 -2.03 -0.34
C ALA A 35 -10.94 -1.06 -1.49
N ALA A 36 -10.83 -1.57 -2.73
CA ALA A 36 -10.62 -0.74 -3.90
C ALA A 36 -11.86 0.10 -4.25
N GLY A 37 -13.06 -0.48 -4.16
CA GLY A 37 -14.33 0.23 -4.27
C GLY A 37 -14.51 1.28 -3.17
N ALA A 38 -14.23 0.92 -1.92
CA ALA A 38 -14.29 1.84 -0.79
C ALA A 38 -13.31 3.02 -0.96
N LEU A 39 -12.09 2.77 -1.44
CA LEU A 39 -11.13 3.84 -1.74
C LEU A 39 -11.65 4.76 -2.86
N ARG A 40 -12.23 4.21 -3.92
CA ARG A 40 -12.84 5.02 -4.99
C ARG A 40 -13.98 5.88 -4.46
N GLN A 41 -14.85 5.33 -3.62
CA GLN A 41 -15.94 6.08 -3.01
C GLN A 41 -15.41 7.22 -2.13
N LEU A 42 -14.40 6.95 -1.31
CA LEU A 42 -13.76 7.99 -0.48
C LEU A 42 -13.14 9.08 -1.35
N ALA A 43 -12.44 8.70 -2.42
CA ALA A 43 -11.86 9.65 -3.36
C ALA A 43 -12.94 10.56 -3.98
N LEU A 44 -14.08 10.00 -4.41
CA LEU A 44 -15.21 10.77 -4.92
C LEU A 44 -15.81 11.72 -3.87
N GLN A 45 -16.02 11.24 -2.64
CA GLN A 45 -16.56 12.05 -1.53
C GLN A 45 -15.69 13.25 -1.21
N HIS A 46 -14.37 13.12 -1.37
CA HIS A 46 -13.40 14.19 -1.11
C HIS A 46 -12.95 14.93 -2.38
N LEU A 47 -13.63 14.72 -3.52
CA LEU A 47 -13.31 15.35 -4.81
C LEU A 47 -11.84 15.13 -5.23
N PHE A 48 -11.31 13.96 -4.91
CA PHE A 48 -9.94 13.57 -5.19
C PHE A 48 -9.91 12.56 -6.33
N THR A 49 -9.03 12.78 -7.31
CA THR A 49 -8.69 11.78 -8.32
C THR A 49 -7.42 11.08 -7.88
N ILE A 50 -7.49 9.76 -7.73
CA ILE A 50 -6.30 8.95 -7.46
C ILE A 50 -5.41 9.02 -8.71
N PRO A 51 -4.21 9.61 -8.63
CA PRO A 51 -3.35 9.74 -9.79
C PRO A 51 -2.85 8.35 -10.24
N PRO A 52 -2.56 8.15 -11.53
CA PRO A 52 -1.78 7.01 -11.97
C PRO A 52 -0.49 6.94 -11.16
N THR A 53 -0.24 5.78 -10.55
CA THR A 53 0.93 5.61 -9.69
C THR A 53 1.42 4.18 -9.71
N VAL A 54 2.63 3.97 -9.19
CA VAL A 54 3.19 2.63 -8.98
C VAL A 54 2.22 1.82 -8.14
N THR A 55 1.73 0.75 -8.75
CA THR A 55 0.83 -0.21 -8.12
C THR A 55 1.53 -1.55 -8.04
N VAL A 56 1.59 -2.13 -6.83
CA VAL A 56 2.11 -3.49 -6.62
C VAL A 56 0.93 -4.41 -6.31
N LEU A 57 0.73 -5.43 -7.12
CA LEU A 57 -0.21 -6.51 -6.88
C LEU A 57 0.34 -7.41 -5.76
N THR A 58 -0.46 -7.60 -4.71
CA THR A 58 -0.09 -8.49 -3.60
C THR A 58 -0.46 -9.94 -3.95
N PRO A 59 0.23 -10.94 -3.36
CA PRO A 59 -0.08 -12.35 -3.63
C PRO A 59 -1.49 -12.77 -3.19
N SER A 60 -2.09 -12.09 -2.22
CA SER A 60 -3.45 -12.33 -1.74
C SER A 60 -4.54 -11.78 -2.68
N GLY A 61 -4.18 -11.08 -3.76
CA GLY A 61 -5.12 -10.45 -4.69
C GLY A 61 -5.39 -8.96 -4.42
N GLY A 62 -4.81 -8.42 -3.34
CA GLY A 62 -4.81 -7.00 -3.00
C GLY A 62 -3.82 -6.16 -3.79
N ARG A 63 -3.66 -4.88 -3.39
CA ARG A 63 -2.82 -3.90 -4.07
C ARG A 63 -2.16 -2.92 -3.10
N HIS A 64 -0.89 -2.61 -3.33
CA HIS A 64 -0.25 -1.43 -2.78
C HIS A 64 -0.28 -0.30 -3.81
N LEU A 65 -0.82 0.86 -3.46
CA LEU A 65 -0.66 2.11 -4.21
C LEU A 65 0.40 2.97 -3.53
N TRP A 66 1.38 3.44 -4.28
CA TRP A 66 2.47 4.24 -3.74
C TRP A 66 2.23 5.70 -4.05
N LEU A 67 2.14 6.55 -3.04
CA LEU A 67 1.92 7.98 -3.17
C LEU A 67 3.02 8.74 -2.42
N THR A 68 3.09 10.04 -2.64
CA THR A 68 3.96 10.93 -1.87
C THR A 68 3.12 11.78 -0.93
N GLY A 69 3.48 11.77 0.35
CA GLY A 69 2.84 12.60 1.36
C GLY A 69 3.28 14.06 1.28
N PRO A 70 2.48 14.99 1.84
CA PRO A 70 2.81 16.41 1.88
C PRO A 70 4.07 16.68 2.72
N ALA A 71 4.73 17.80 2.46
CA ALA A 71 6.01 18.12 3.09
C ALA A 71 5.90 18.62 4.53
N ASP A 72 4.77 19.22 4.85
CA ASP A 72 4.44 19.92 6.08
C ASP A 72 3.58 19.07 7.03
N ALA A 73 3.23 17.84 6.66
CA ALA A 73 2.46 16.96 7.52
C ALA A 73 3.02 15.54 7.61
N THR A 74 2.89 14.95 8.80
CA THR A 74 3.20 13.54 9.04
C THR A 74 1.92 12.72 8.85
N VAL A 75 1.94 11.79 7.90
CA VAL A 75 0.89 10.77 7.78
C VAL A 75 1.27 9.58 8.67
N PRO A 76 0.46 9.25 9.70
CA PRO A 76 0.74 8.10 10.57
C PRO A 76 0.46 6.77 9.86
N ASN A 77 1.13 5.71 10.29
CA ASN A 77 0.71 4.36 9.94
C ASN A 77 -0.62 4.01 10.62
N SER A 78 -1.56 3.42 9.88
CA SER A 78 -2.86 3.00 10.43
C SER A 78 -3.40 1.79 9.67
N ALA A 79 -4.25 1.01 10.34
CA ALA A 79 -4.91 -0.15 9.76
C ALA A 79 -6.43 0.00 9.83
N GLY A 80 -7.12 -0.21 8.70
CA GLY A 80 -8.58 -0.17 8.59
C GLY A 80 -9.26 1.15 8.99
N ARG A 81 -8.51 2.26 9.18
CA ARG A 81 -9.06 3.52 9.72
C ARG A 81 -9.99 4.23 8.73
N LEU A 82 -9.70 4.14 7.43
CA LEU A 82 -10.52 4.77 6.39
C LEU A 82 -11.72 3.92 6.01
N ALA A 83 -11.50 2.61 5.89
CA ALA A 83 -12.52 1.58 5.70
C ALA A 83 -11.89 0.20 5.97
N PRO A 84 -12.70 -0.86 6.19
CA PRO A 84 -12.20 -2.23 6.24
C PRO A 84 -11.35 -2.57 5.01
N GLY A 85 -10.17 -3.16 5.24
CA GLY A 85 -9.22 -3.52 4.18
C GLY A 85 -8.44 -2.36 3.57
N ILE A 86 -8.56 -1.13 4.09
CA ILE A 86 -7.71 0.00 3.69
C ILE A 86 -6.73 0.34 4.81
N ASP A 87 -5.48 -0.02 4.58
CA ASP A 87 -4.36 0.27 5.46
C ASP A 87 -3.50 1.41 4.90
N ILE A 88 -3.13 2.36 5.75
CA ILE A 88 -2.21 3.45 5.39
C ILE A 88 -0.84 3.13 5.95
N ARG A 89 0.13 2.91 5.06
CA ARG A 89 1.54 2.73 5.37
C ARG A 89 2.23 4.08 5.33
N GLY A 90 2.22 4.76 6.48
CA GLY A 90 2.83 6.07 6.70
C GLY A 90 4.11 5.98 7.54
N SER A 91 4.35 6.97 8.39
CA SER A 91 5.53 7.01 9.27
C SER A 91 5.62 5.81 10.19
N GLY A 92 6.79 5.17 10.23
CA GLY A 92 7.03 3.93 10.98
C GLY A 92 6.49 2.67 10.30
N GLY A 93 5.76 2.81 9.19
CA GLY A 93 5.28 1.71 8.36
C GLY A 93 6.26 1.33 7.24
N TYR A 94 5.92 0.26 6.54
CA TYR A 94 6.61 -0.15 5.32
C TYR A 94 5.65 -0.79 4.34
N LEU A 95 6.06 -0.84 3.06
CA LEU A 95 5.42 -1.64 2.02
C LEU A 95 6.36 -2.77 1.60
N VAL A 96 5.81 -3.96 1.35
CA VAL A 96 6.60 -5.02 0.73
C VAL A 96 6.88 -4.63 -0.73
N GLY A 97 8.16 -4.67 -1.11
CA GLY A 97 8.60 -4.25 -2.43
C GLY A 97 8.33 -5.29 -3.52
N PRO A 98 8.19 -4.87 -4.79
CA PRO A 98 7.99 -5.77 -5.92
C PRO A 98 9.15 -6.74 -6.06
N GLY A 99 8.85 -7.96 -6.50
CA GLY A 99 9.80 -9.07 -6.60
C GLY A 99 9.90 -9.91 -5.33
N SER A 100 9.44 -9.41 -4.17
CA SER A 100 9.40 -10.18 -2.92
C SER A 100 8.50 -11.41 -3.05
N VAL A 101 8.92 -12.51 -2.43
CA VAL A 101 8.26 -13.82 -2.46
C VAL A 101 7.95 -14.28 -1.04
N THR A 102 6.70 -14.71 -0.83
CA THR A 102 6.17 -15.29 0.40
C THR A 102 5.58 -16.67 0.10
N ALA A 103 5.09 -17.37 1.14
CA ALA A 103 4.35 -18.62 0.96
C ALA A 103 3.08 -18.47 0.10
N HIS A 104 2.52 -17.25 0.04
CA HIS A 104 1.32 -16.95 -0.75
C HIS A 104 1.63 -16.55 -2.20
N GLY A 105 2.91 -16.37 -2.55
CA GLY A 105 3.33 -16.03 -3.90
C GLY A 105 4.20 -14.77 -3.98
N ARG A 106 4.19 -14.12 -5.14
CA ARG A 106 5.11 -13.01 -5.46
C ARG A 106 4.38 -11.67 -5.57
N TYR A 107 4.94 -10.63 -4.94
CA TYR A 107 4.55 -9.24 -5.16
C TYR A 107 5.01 -8.80 -6.55
N ARG A 108 4.08 -8.31 -7.38
CA ARG A 108 4.35 -7.96 -8.79
C ARG A 108 3.96 -6.53 -9.05
N LEU A 109 4.72 -5.81 -9.89
CA LEU A 109 4.22 -4.56 -10.43
C LEU A 109 2.96 -4.84 -11.26
N ALA A 110 1.95 -3.98 -11.13
CA ALA A 110 0.82 -4.01 -12.05
C ALA A 110 1.31 -3.68 -13.47
N PRO A 111 0.72 -4.29 -14.52
CA PRO A 111 0.97 -3.87 -15.90
C PRO A 111 0.62 -2.39 -16.08
N GLY A 112 1.42 -1.68 -16.88
CA GLY A 112 1.16 -0.32 -17.31
C GLY A 112 0.11 -0.24 -18.41
#